data_AF-A0A8I3MYC2-F1
#
_entry.id   AF-A0A8I3MYC2-F1
#
_cell.length_a   1.000
_cell.length_b   1.000
_cell.length_c   1.000
_cell.angle_alpha   90.00
_cell.angle_beta   90.00
_cell.angle_gamma   90.00
#
_symmetry.space_group_name_H-M   'P 1'
#
loop_
_entity.id
_entity.type
_entity.pdbx_description
1 polymer ?
#
loop_
_entity_poly.entity_id
_entity_poly.type
_entity_poly.pdbx_seq_one_letter_code
_entity_poly.pdbx_strand_id
1 'polypeptide(L)'
;GSSVPAAAAASGVPGAATPRRCLLSHYRSLDPRALAAVKALRDRYEEATLSWRPRNCSFRPRRDPPRPWSCARLRRVARGLEDAQAVLSRLRSPERLPGTGPTLELLAAARRDVGACVSAARAPPAPRAPPPPAPPPSRAQDSPRCHEASVIFNLLRLLTRDLRLVADSGPCL
;
A
#
# COMPACT_ATOMS: atom_id res chain seq x y z
N GLY A 1 -42.85 44.24 -27.75
CA GLY A 1 -42.00 43.05 -27.66
C GLY A 1 -40.57 43.48 -27.60
N SER A 2 -39.90 43.26 -26.47
CA SER A 2 -38.44 43.34 -26.37
C SER A 2 -37.98 42.33 -25.33
N SER A 3 -37.12 41.44 -25.81
CA SER A 3 -36.73 40.17 -25.21
C SER A 3 -35.62 40.33 -24.18
N VAL A 4 -35.69 39.52 -23.12
CA VAL A 4 -34.64 39.33 -22.11
C VAL A 4 -33.55 38.41 -22.71
N PRO A 5 -32.25 38.67 -22.51
CA PRO A 5 -31.25 37.64 -22.69
C PRO A 5 -30.93 36.97 -21.34
N ALA A 6 -31.24 35.68 -21.26
CA ALA A 6 -30.65 34.77 -20.28
C ALA A 6 -29.20 34.47 -20.72
N ALA A 7 -28.22 34.94 -19.96
CA ALA A 7 -26.83 34.55 -20.13
C ALA A 7 -26.51 33.37 -19.21
N ALA A 8 -26.08 32.28 -19.84
CA ALA A 8 -25.86 30.98 -19.28
C ALA A 8 -24.85 30.98 -18.13
N ALA A 9 -25.20 30.27 -17.05
CA ALA A 9 -24.27 29.85 -16.02
C ALA A 9 -23.21 28.92 -16.66
N ALA A 10 -21.98 29.41 -16.76
CA ALA A 10 -20.82 28.58 -17.03
C ALA A 10 -20.57 27.70 -15.79
N SER A 11 -21.08 26.47 -15.83
CA SER A 11 -20.67 25.41 -14.91
C SER A 11 -19.21 25.07 -15.17
N GLY A 12 -18.31 25.70 -14.44
CA GLY A 12 -16.91 25.31 -14.36
C GLY A 12 -16.81 23.89 -13.81
N VAL A 13 -16.40 22.95 -14.65
CA VAL A 13 -16.05 21.60 -14.22
C VAL A 13 -14.80 21.71 -13.34
N PRO A 14 -14.82 21.25 -12.08
CA PRO A 14 -13.65 21.31 -11.23
C PRO A 14 -12.60 20.30 -11.73
N GLY A 15 -11.45 20.85 -12.12
CA GLY A 15 -10.13 20.21 -12.06
C GLY A 15 -10.04 18.78 -12.58
N ALA A 16 -9.77 18.63 -13.88
CA ALA A 16 -9.07 17.45 -14.37
C ALA A 16 -7.72 17.37 -13.63
N ALA A 17 -7.66 16.61 -12.55
CA ALA A 17 -6.41 16.32 -11.85
C ALA A 17 -5.47 15.70 -12.89
N THR A 18 -4.41 16.41 -13.25
CA THR A 18 -3.40 15.90 -14.17
C THR A 18 -3.00 14.51 -13.72
N PRO A 19 -2.99 13.51 -14.63
CA PRO A 19 -2.60 12.15 -14.26
C PRO A 19 -1.28 12.22 -13.51
N ARG A 20 -1.26 11.77 -12.26
CA ARG A 20 -0.02 11.76 -11.46
C ARG A 20 1.01 10.97 -12.26
N ARG A 21 2.13 11.62 -12.57
CA ARG A 21 3.25 10.96 -13.26
C ARG A 21 3.82 9.90 -12.33
N CYS A 22 4.19 8.74 -12.88
CA CYS A 22 4.88 7.73 -12.11
C CYS A 22 6.26 8.26 -11.68
N LEU A 23 6.38 8.67 -10.42
CA LEU A 23 7.63 9.14 -9.82
C LEU A 23 7.84 8.40 -8.50
N LEU A 24 8.81 7.49 -8.47
CA LEU A 24 9.17 6.73 -7.26
C LEU A 24 10.58 7.06 -6.75
N SER A 25 11.29 7.98 -7.40
CA SER A 25 12.71 8.26 -7.12
C SER A 25 12.96 8.70 -5.69
N HIS A 26 12.03 9.41 -5.05
CA HIS A 26 12.15 9.83 -3.65
C HIS A 26 12.08 8.66 -2.68
N TYR A 27 11.55 7.51 -3.08
CA TYR A 27 11.54 6.30 -2.24
C TYR A 27 12.87 5.53 -2.24
N ARG A 28 13.88 5.98 -2.99
CA ARG A 28 15.24 5.42 -2.89
C ARG A 28 15.89 5.68 -1.53
N SER A 29 15.53 6.80 -0.91
CA SER A 29 15.97 7.20 0.43
C SER A 29 14.79 7.82 1.15
N LEU A 30 14.20 7.08 2.09
CA LEU A 30 13.15 7.59 2.94
C LEU A 30 13.73 8.49 4.03
N ASP A 31 12.94 9.48 4.45
CA ASP A 31 13.31 10.36 5.55
C ASP A 31 13.59 9.56 6.84
N PRO A 32 14.74 9.78 7.52
CA PRO A 32 15.09 9.04 8.73
C PRO A 32 14.09 9.21 9.88
N ARG A 33 13.44 10.37 10.01
CA ARG A 33 12.41 10.59 11.05
C ARG A 33 11.15 9.80 10.74
N ALA A 34 10.76 9.72 9.47
CA ALA A 34 9.65 8.86 9.05
C ALA A 34 9.95 7.37 9.37
N LEU A 35 11.16 6.89 9.10
CA LEU A 35 11.57 5.54 9.45
C LEU A 35 11.61 5.30 10.97
N ALA A 36 12.03 6.30 11.75
CA ALA A 36 12.00 6.23 13.21
C ALA A 36 10.57 6.13 13.75
N ALA A 37 9.60 6.84 13.16
CA ALA A 37 8.19 6.74 13.54
C ALA A 37 7.62 5.32 13.27
N VAL A 38 7.94 4.74 12.11
CA VAL A 38 7.53 3.36 11.77
C VAL A 38 8.17 2.37 12.74
N LYS A 39 9.45 2.56 13.07
CA LYS A 39 10.15 1.72 14.04
C LYS A 39 9.54 1.83 15.43
N ALA A 40 9.25 3.03 15.92
CA ALA A 40 8.60 3.25 17.21
C ALA A 40 7.22 2.57 17.31
N LEU A 41 6.44 2.62 16.22
CA LEU A 41 5.17 1.90 16.11
C LEU A 41 5.37 0.40 16.27
N ARG A 42 6.28 -0.17 15.49
CA ARG A 42 6.59 -1.61 15.52
C ARG A 42 7.07 -2.04 16.90
N ASP A 43 8.04 -1.32 17.47
CA ASP A 43 8.65 -1.67 18.75
C ASP A 43 7.59 -1.61 19.87
N ARG A 44 6.72 -0.59 19.88
CA ARG A 44 5.62 -0.52 20.85
C ARG A 44 4.58 -1.62 20.65
N TYR A 45 4.28 -1.99 19.41
CA TYR A 45 3.38 -3.09 19.12
C TYR A 45 3.98 -4.42 19.61
N GLU A 46 5.27 -4.64 19.35
CA GLU A 46 6.02 -5.81 19.81
C GLU A 46 5.91 -5.96 21.33
N GLU A 47 6.22 -4.89 22.09
CA GLU A 47 6.06 -4.83 23.55
C GLU A 47 4.63 -5.19 24.01
N ALA A 48 3.61 -4.63 23.37
CA ALA A 48 2.20 -4.93 23.67
C ALA A 48 1.81 -6.39 23.35
N THR A 49 2.57 -7.04 22.47
CA THR A 49 2.35 -8.43 22.06
C THR A 49 3.24 -9.45 22.77
N LEU A 50 4.22 -9.03 23.59
CA LEU A 50 5.10 -9.95 24.34
C LEU A 50 4.35 -10.91 25.28
N SER A 51 3.20 -10.46 25.82
CA SER A 51 2.33 -11.28 26.68
C SER A 51 1.49 -12.30 25.91
N TRP A 52 1.48 -12.26 24.57
CA TRP A 52 0.71 -13.17 23.76
C TRP A 52 1.40 -14.54 23.82
N ARG A 53 0.70 -15.54 24.38
CA ARG A 53 1.18 -16.94 24.33
C ARG A 53 1.42 -17.33 22.85
N PRO A 54 2.44 -18.17 22.53
CA PRO A 54 2.79 -18.58 21.16
C PRO A 54 1.75 -19.42 20.39
N ARG A 55 0.45 -19.26 20.65
CA ARG A 55 -0.59 -20.12 20.07
C ARG A 55 -1.28 -19.41 18.90
N ASN A 56 -1.17 -20.05 17.73
CA ASN A 56 -1.98 -19.94 16.50
C ASN A 56 -1.50 -19.07 15.33
N CYS A 57 -0.51 -18.20 15.46
CA CYS A 57 0.00 -17.49 14.28
C CYS A 57 1.19 -18.25 13.69
N SER A 58 1.00 -18.93 12.55
CA SER A 58 2.14 -19.35 11.74
C SER A 58 2.74 -18.12 11.07
N PHE A 59 3.57 -17.37 11.79
CA PHE A 59 4.27 -16.23 11.21
C PHE A 59 5.20 -16.76 10.13
N ARG A 60 4.78 -16.66 8.87
CA ARG A 60 5.65 -16.90 7.73
C ARG A 60 6.22 -15.53 7.38
N PRO A 61 7.53 -15.29 7.61
CA PRO A 61 8.17 -14.11 7.03
C PRO A 61 7.78 -14.05 5.57
N ARG A 62 7.32 -12.89 5.09
CA ARG A 62 6.83 -12.76 3.71
C ARG A 62 7.87 -13.36 2.78
N ARG A 63 7.60 -14.52 2.18
CA ARG A 63 8.65 -15.21 1.40
C ARG A 63 9.01 -14.31 0.23
N ASP A 64 10.30 -14.07 0.01
CA ASP A 64 10.71 -13.34 -1.18
C ASP A 64 10.13 -14.10 -2.39
N PRO A 65 9.24 -13.49 -3.17
CA PRO A 65 8.69 -14.17 -4.33
C PRO A 65 9.83 -14.47 -5.32
N PRO A 66 9.80 -15.62 -6.02
CA PRO A 66 10.74 -15.87 -7.13
C PRO A 66 10.66 -14.69 -8.08
N ARG A 67 11.82 -14.12 -8.48
CA ARG A 67 11.92 -12.82 -9.17
C ARG A 67 10.94 -12.75 -10.34
N PRO A 68 9.88 -11.94 -10.27
CA PRO A 68 9.18 -11.54 -11.47
C PRO A 68 9.63 -10.12 -11.85
N TRP A 69 9.57 -9.83 -13.15
CA TRP A 69 9.88 -8.54 -13.76
C TRP A 69 9.13 -7.38 -13.08
N SER A 70 9.67 -6.15 -13.21
CA SER A 70 9.31 -4.93 -12.45
C SER A 70 7.83 -4.80 -12.11
N CYS A 71 6.92 -5.10 -13.05
CA CYS A 71 5.48 -4.99 -12.85
C CYS A 71 4.83 -5.88 -11.79
N ALA A 72 5.16 -7.16 -11.76
CA ALA A 72 4.58 -8.07 -10.78
C ALA A 72 5.04 -7.72 -9.35
N ARG A 73 6.26 -7.19 -9.23
CA ARG A 73 6.80 -6.64 -7.99
C ARG A 73 6.08 -5.35 -7.62
N LEU A 74 5.91 -4.40 -8.55
CA LEU A 74 5.17 -3.16 -8.33
C LEU A 74 3.74 -3.42 -7.83
N ARG A 75 3.01 -4.33 -8.49
CA ARG A 75 1.66 -4.75 -8.04
C ARG A 75 1.65 -5.40 -6.65
N ARG A 76 2.72 -6.11 -6.28
CA ARG A 76 2.83 -6.71 -4.93
C ARG A 76 3.10 -5.65 -3.86
N VAL A 77 3.96 -4.68 -4.15
CA VAL A 77 4.20 -3.53 -3.26
C VAL A 77 2.92 -2.73 -3.11
N ALA A 78 2.22 -2.42 -4.20
CA ALA A 78 0.91 -1.76 -4.16
C ALA A 78 -0.05 -2.46 -3.21
N ARG A 79 -0.29 -3.77 -3.40
CA ARG A 79 -1.14 -4.56 -2.48
C ARG A 79 -0.64 -4.57 -1.04
N GLY A 80 0.67 -4.61 -0.82
CA GLY A 80 1.25 -4.55 0.52
C GLY A 80 0.99 -3.22 1.22
N LEU A 81 1.06 -2.10 0.48
CA LEU A 81 0.80 -0.77 1.02
C LEU A 81 -0.70 -0.57 1.31
N GLU A 82 -1.57 -1.04 0.41
CA GLU A 82 -3.03 -1.08 0.60
C GLU A 82 -3.41 -1.82 1.90
N ASP A 83 -2.90 -3.05 2.04
CA ASP A 83 -3.15 -3.91 3.18
C ASP A 83 -2.59 -3.30 4.48
N ALA A 84 -1.38 -2.76 4.43
CA ALA A 84 -0.77 -2.07 5.57
C ALA A 84 -1.59 -0.87 6.03
N GLN A 85 -2.05 -0.02 5.11
CA GLN A 85 -2.89 1.11 5.47
C GLN A 85 -4.23 0.65 6.05
N ALA A 86 -4.86 -0.37 5.45
CA ALA A 86 -6.16 -0.87 5.90
C ALA A 86 -6.09 -1.55 7.27
N VAL A 87 -4.99 -2.20 7.62
CA VAL A 87 -4.77 -2.76 8.97
C VAL A 87 -4.54 -1.64 9.97
N LEU A 88 -3.61 -0.72 9.67
CA LEU A 88 -3.28 0.37 10.60
C LEU A 88 -4.46 1.31 10.87
N SER A 89 -5.30 1.58 9.88
CA SER A 89 -6.50 2.42 10.05
C SER A 89 -7.59 1.76 10.90
N ARG A 90 -7.56 0.43 11.05
CA ARG A 90 -8.51 -0.35 11.83
C ARG A 90 -7.97 -0.78 13.19
N LEU A 91 -6.77 -0.31 13.55
CA LEU A 91 -6.23 -0.54 14.88
C LEU A 91 -7.22 -0.04 15.93
N ARG A 92 -7.47 -0.87 16.93
CA ARG A 92 -8.47 -0.58 17.97
C ARG A 92 -8.02 0.52 18.93
N SER A 93 -6.73 0.85 18.95
CA SER A 93 -6.17 1.91 19.80
C SER A 93 -4.91 2.52 19.17
N PRO A 94 -5.05 3.30 18.07
CA PRO A 94 -3.91 3.88 17.35
C PRO A 94 -3.16 4.90 18.23
N GLU A 95 -3.85 5.56 19.15
CA GLU A 95 -3.30 6.52 20.12
C GLU A 95 -2.21 5.90 21.02
N ARG A 96 -2.27 4.59 21.25
CA ARG A 96 -1.33 3.86 22.12
C ARG A 96 -0.05 3.44 21.39
N LEU A 97 -0.03 3.61 20.06
CA LEU A 97 1.06 3.22 19.17
C LEU A 97 1.69 4.50 18.61
N PRO A 98 2.82 4.96 19.18
CA PRO A 98 3.47 6.18 18.72
C PRO A 98 3.90 6.01 17.26
N GLY A 99 3.80 7.09 16.47
CA GLY A 99 4.16 7.05 15.06
C GLY A 99 3.07 6.51 14.11
N THR A 100 1.88 6.13 14.61
CA THR A 100 0.77 5.64 13.77
C THR A 100 0.31 6.67 12.75
N GLY A 101 0.07 7.93 13.16
CA GLY A 101 -0.31 9.02 12.26
C GLY A 101 0.70 9.23 11.11
N PRO A 102 1.97 9.53 11.43
CA PRO A 102 3.03 9.69 10.42
C PRO A 102 3.20 8.46 9.51
N THR A 103 3.03 7.24 10.06
CA THR A 103 3.12 6.00 9.28
C THR A 103 1.95 5.89 8.29
N LEU A 104 0.72 6.21 8.71
CA LEU A 104 -0.45 6.22 7.83
C LEU A 104 -0.32 7.26 6.70
N GLU A 105 0.22 8.44 7.01
CA GLU A 105 0.49 9.47 6.00
C GLU A 105 1.52 9.00 4.96
N LEU A 106 2.62 8.40 5.42
CA LEU A 106 3.65 7.83 4.55
C LEU A 106 3.08 6.72 3.66
N LEU A 107 2.29 5.80 4.23
CA LEU A 107 1.63 4.74 3.47
C LEU A 107 0.64 5.29 2.44
N ALA A 108 -0.15 6.29 2.81
CA ALA A 108 -1.09 6.93 1.90
C ALA A 108 -0.38 7.63 0.74
N ALA A 109 0.75 8.30 0.99
CA ALA A 109 1.59 8.87 -0.05
C ALA A 109 2.15 7.78 -0.97
N ALA A 110 2.78 6.75 -0.40
CA ALA A 110 3.35 5.64 -1.16
C ALA A 110 2.30 4.91 -2.00
N ARG A 111 1.09 4.70 -1.49
CA ARG A 111 -0.01 4.10 -2.27
C ARG A 111 -0.42 4.94 -3.46
N ARG A 112 -0.55 6.26 -3.29
CA ARG A 112 -0.89 7.15 -4.41
C ARG A 112 0.17 7.12 -5.50
N ASP A 113 1.44 7.18 -5.11
CA ASP A 113 2.56 7.23 -6.05
C ASP A 113 2.79 5.89 -6.75
N VAL A 114 2.80 4.78 -6.00
CA VAL A 114 2.89 3.42 -6.56
C VAL A 114 1.65 3.08 -7.40
N GLY A 115 0.47 3.50 -6.97
CA GLY A 115 -0.79 3.33 -7.72
C GLY A 115 -0.73 4.01 -9.08
N ALA A 116 -0.20 5.25 -9.15
CA ALA A 116 0.01 5.94 -10.42
C ALA A 116 0.94 5.14 -11.36
N CYS A 117 1.99 4.51 -10.83
CA CYS A 117 2.89 3.66 -11.60
C CYS A 117 2.27 2.34 -12.08
N VAL A 118 1.29 1.79 -11.34
CA VAL A 118 0.54 0.61 -11.78
C VAL A 118 -0.49 0.98 -12.84
N SER A 119 -1.17 2.12 -12.70
CA SER A 119 -2.18 2.61 -13.65
C SER A 119 -1.59 3.20 -14.94
N ALA A 120 -0.35 3.70 -14.90
CA ALA A 120 0.37 4.15 -16.10
C ALA A 120 0.73 3.02 -17.07
N ALA A 121 0.75 1.77 -16.57
CA ALA A 121 0.77 0.59 -17.42
C ALA A 121 -0.57 0.53 -18.16
N ARG A 122 -0.61 0.97 -19.42
CA ARG A 122 -1.75 0.66 -20.30
C ARG A 122 -1.92 -0.86 -20.25
N ALA A 123 -2.97 -1.34 -19.58
CA ALA A 123 -3.34 -2.74 -19.70
C ALA A 123 -3.71 -2.95 -21.18
N PRO A 124 -3.00 -3.79 -21.95
CA PRO A 124 -3.53 -4.22 -23.23
C PRO A 124 -4.90 -4.87 -22.98
N PRO A 125 -5.88 -4.74 -23.90
CA PRO A 125 -7.11 -5.52 -23.80
C PRO A 125 -6.71 -6.99 -23.68
N ALA A 126 -7.05 -7.61 -22.56
CA ALA A 126 -6.71 -9.00 -22.32
C ALA A 126 -7.39 -9.86 -23.39
N PRO A 127 -6.68 -10.76 -24.09
CA PRO A 127 -7.35 -11.87 -24.76
C PRO A 127 -8.18 -12.60 -23.70
N ARG A 128 -9.38 -13.08 -24.07
CA ARG A 128 -10.23 -13.88 -23.19
C ARG A 128 -9.39 -14.99 -22.54
N ALA A 129 -8.99 -14.77 -21.29
CA ALA A 129 -8.22 -15.75 -20.56
C ALA A 129 -9.14 -16.93 -20.25
N PRO A 130 -8.65 -18.18 -20.35
CA PRO A 130 -9.38 -19.32 -19.85
C PRO A 130 -9.72 -19.10 -18.36
N PRO A 131 -10.85 -19.64 -17.88
CA PRO A 131 -11.25 -19.48 -16.48
C PRO A 131 -10.10 -19.89 -15.57
N PRO A 132 -9.82 -19.13 -14.50
CA PRO A 132 -8.76 -19.49 -13.57
C PRO A 132 -9.02 -20.90 -13.02
N PRO A 133 -7.97 -21.72 -12.82
CA PRO A 133 -8.13 -22.98 -12.12
C PRO A 133 -8.79 -22.71 -10.75
N ALA A 134 -9.61 -23.66 -10.30
CA ALA A 134 -10.28 -23.58 -9.01
C ALA A 134 -9.28 -23.13 -7.94
N PRO A 135 -9.62 -22.12 -7.12
CA PRO A 135 -8.71 -21.66 -6.09
C PRO A 135 -8.30 -22.87 -5.24
N PRO A 136 -6.99 -23.04 -4.96
CA PRO A 136 -6.57 -24.07 -4.02
C PRO A 136 -7.36 -23.88 -2.72
N PRO A 137 -7.68 -24.96 -1.98
CA PRO A 137 -8.39 -24.86 -0.72
C PRO A 137 -7.75 -23.76 0.11
N SER A 138 -8.57 -22.81 0.55
CA SER A 138 -8.11 -21.63 1.27
C SER A 138 -7.23 -22.13 2.41
N ARG A 139 -5.92 -21.87 2.35
CA ARG A 139 -5.08 -22.01 3.53
C ARG A 139 -5.82 -21.30 4.66
N ALA A 140 -5.99 -21.98 5.79
CA ALA A 140 -6.70 -21.45 6.96
C ALA A 140 -6.34 -19.97 7.08
N GLN A 141 -7.34 -19.10 6.87
CA GLN A 141 -7.11 -17.66 6.87
C GLN A 141 -6.49 -17.34 8.23
N ASP A 142 -5.35 -16.65 8.23
CA ASP A 142 -4.75 -16.20 9.46
C ASP A 142 -5.81 -15.45 10.26
N SER A 143 -5.88 -15.68 11.58
CA SER A 143 -6.80 -14.91 12.40
C SER A 143 -6.55 -13.41 12.17
N PRO A 144 -7.55 -12.52 12.25
CA PRO A 144 -7.37 -11.09 12.02
C PRO A 144 -6.19 -10.50 12.82
N ARG A 145 -5.97 -11.03 14.03
CA ARG A 145 -4.88 -10.68 14.93
C ARG A 145 -3.50 -11.15 14.44
N CYS A 146 -3.42 -12.33 13.80
CA CYS A 146 -2.19 -12.83 13.16
C CYS A 146 -1.86 -12.06 11.88
N HIS A 147 -2.87 -11.66 11.11
CA HIS A 147 -2.70 -10.80 9.94
C HIS A 147 -2.18 -9.42 10.34
N GLU A 148 -2.77 -8.82 11.37
CA GLU A 148 -2.33 -7.53 11.95
C GLU A 148 -0.85 -7.57 12.36
N ALA A 149 -0.47 -8.58 13.14
CA ALA A 149 0.92 -8.79 13.53
C ALA A 149 1.83 -8.97 12.30
N SER A 150 1.40 -9.78 11.33
CA SER A 150 2.14 -9.99 10.07
C SER A 150 2.39 -8.69 9.33
N VAL A 151 1.39 -7.82 9.20
CA VAL A 151 1.53 -6.52 8.57
C VAL A 151 2.52 -5.64 9.35
N ILE A 152 2.32 -5.48 10.66
CA ILE A 152 3.11 -4.55 11.48
C ILE A 152 4.58 -4.95 11.50
N PHE A 153 4.88 -6.24 11.71
CA PHE A 153 6.25 -6.73 11.70
C PHE A 153 6.92 -6.65 10.31
N ASN A 154 6.16 -6.60 9.22
CA ASN A 154 6.70 -6.44 7.87
C ASN A 154 6.76 -4.98 7.38
N LEU A 155 6.27 -3.98 8.14
CA LEU A 155 6.23 -2.57 7.72
C LEU A 155 7.60 -2.03 7.30
N LEU A 156 8.61 -2.20 8.16
CA LEU A 156 9.95 -1.68 7.87
C LEU A 156 10.57 -2.34 6.65
N ARG A 157 10.33 -3.64 6.42
CA ARG A 157 10.78 -4.31 5.20
C ARG A 157 10.06 -3.78 3.97
N LEU A 158 8.74 -3.61 4.04
CA LEU A 158 7.93 -3.10 2.94
C LEU A 158 8.45 -1.71 2.52
N LEU A 159 8.74 -0.84 3.48
CA LEU A 159 9.15 0.54 3.22
C LEU A 159 10.63 0.70 2.84
N THR A 160 11.55 -0.03 3.48
CA THR A 160 13.00 0.17 3.27
C THR A 160 13.59 -0.73 2.19
N ARG A 161 12.98 -1.91 1.95
CA ARG A 161 13.47 -2.88 0.97
C ARG A 161 12.56 -2.94 -0.24
N ASP A 162 11.29 -3.30 -0.06
CA ASP A 162 10.41 -3.60 -1.19
C ASP A 162 10.08 -2.34 -1.99
N LEU A 163 9.79 -1.23 -1.31
CA LEU A 163 9.50 0.06 -1.92
C LEU A 163 10.75 0.66 -2.61
N ARG A 164 11.92 0.56 -1.98
CA ARG A 164 13.20 0.96 -2.60
C ARG A 164 13.47 0.18 -3.88
N LEU A 165 13.25 -1.15 -3.86
CA LEU A 165 13.46 -1.99 -5.03
C LEU A 165 12.58 -1.60 -6.21
N VAL A 166 11.34 -1.17 -5.98
CA VAL A 166 10.48 -0.69 -7.08
C VAL A 166 10.82 0.73 -7.51
N ALA A 167 11.35 1.57 -6.62
CA ALA A 167 11.90 2.88 -6.97
C ALA A 167 13.08 2.77 -7.93
N ASP A 168 13.87 1.70 -7.82
CA ASP A 168 14.99 1.42 -8.73
C ASP A 168 14.56 0.79 -10.06
N SER A 169 13.38 0.16 -10.10
CA SER A 169 12.92 -0.65 -11.25
C SER A 169 12.15 0.14 -12.32
N GLY A 170 11.72 1.38 -12.03
CA GLY A 170 10.94 2.21 -12.96
C GLY A 170 9.45 1.81 -13.09
N PRO A 171 8.67 2.52 -13.94
CA PRO A 171 7.25 2.24 -14.15
C PRO A 171 7.01 0.85 -14.74
N CYS A 172 5.78 0.38 -14.60
CA CYS A 172 5.28 -0.74 -15.37
C CYS A 172 5.15 -0.33 -16.85
N LEU A 173 6.04 -0.83 -17.70
CA LEU A 173 5.96 -0.71 -19.16
C LEU A 173 5.73 -2.08 -19.78
#